data_AF-A0A6B3GD64-F1
#
_entry.id   AF-A0A6B3GD64-F1
#
_cell.length_a   1.000
_cell.length_b   1.000
_cell.length_c   1.000
_cell.angle_alpha   90.00
_cell.angle_beta   90.00
_cell.angle_gamma   90.00
#
_symmetry.space_group_name_H-M   'P 1'
#
loop_
_entity.id
_entity.type
_entity.pdbx_description
1 polymer ?
#
loop_
_entity_poly.entity_id
_entity_poly.type
_entity_poly.pdbx_seq_one_letter_code
_entity_poly.pdbx_strand_id
1 'polypeptide(L)' 'MPPSRTHIRELVTAYLGRHPGERPTLGPLLAALDAPGEVTARATLPGHITCSAAVIDHDGRVL' A
#
# COMPACT_ATOMS: atom_id res chain seq x y z
N MET A 1 8.35 -11.20 -7.47
CA MET A 1 9.01 -10.05 -6.81
C MET A 1 7.94 -9.27 -6.06
N PRO A 2 8.25 -8.74 -4.86
CA PRO A 2 7.36 -7.76 -4.23
C PRO A 2 7.27 -6.49 -5.11
N PRO A 3 6.17 -5.72 -5.03
CA PRO A 3 6.05 -4.46 -5.75
C PRO A 3 7.17 -3.49 -5.36
N SER A 4 7.72 -2.76 -6.33
CA SER A 4 8.77 -1.78 -6.05
C SER A 4 8.23 -0.60 -5.23
N ARG A 5 9.10 0.05 -4.44
CA ARG A 5 8.74 1.27 -3.71
C ARG A 5 8.14 2.35 -4.62
N THR A 6 8.69 2.52 -5.82
CA THR A 6 8.18 3.48 -6.81
C THR A 6 6.76 3.15 -7.22
N HIS A 7 6.49 1.88 -7.55
CA HIS A 7 5.16 1.44 -7.93
C HIS A 7 4.13 1.65 -6.82
N ILE A 8 4.50 1.34 -5.57
CA ILE A 8 3.63 1.58 -4.40
C ILE A 8 3.34 3.09 -4.25
N ARG A 9 4.35 3.95 -4.41
CA ARG A 9 4.18 5.41 -4.32
C ARG A 9 3.22 5.93 -5.38
N GLU A 10 3.42 5.54 -6.64
CA GLU A 10 2.55 5.94 -7.75
C GLU A 10 1.09 5.55 -7.50
N LEU A 11 0.87 4.31 -7.03
CA LEU A 11 -0.45 3.79 -6.71
C LEU A 11 -1.12 4.56 -5.56
N VAL A 12 -0.39 4.83 -4.47
CA VAL A 12 -0.90 5.60 -3.33
C VAL A 12 -1.19 7.05 -3.72
N THR A 13 -0.34 7.67 -4.56
CA THR A 13 -0.57 9.02 -5.07
C THR A 13 -1.83 9.09 -5.94
N ALA A 14 -2.02 8.15 -6.86
CA ALA A 14 -3.22 8.07 -7.69
C ALA A 14 -4.49 7.79 -6.86
N TYR A 15 -4.38 7.02 -5.79
CA TYR A 15 -5.46 6.78 -4.84
C TYR A 15 -5.84 8.07 -4.09
N LEU A 16 -4.87 8.76 -3.50
CA LEU A 16 -5.12 10.01 -2.75
C LEU A 16 -5.59 11.16 -3.64
N GLY A 17 -5.25 11.16 -4.93
CA GLY A 17 -5.82 12.09 -5.90
C GLY A 17 -7.34 11.92 -6.07
N ARG A 18 -7.85 10.68 -5.94
CA ARG A 18 -9.28 10.35 -5.99
C ARG A 18 -9.97 10.44 -4.62
N HIS A 19 -9.23 10.17 -3.54
CA HIS A 19 -9.72 10.12 -2.16
C HIS A 19 -8.91 11.04 -1.23
N PRO A 20 -8.94 12.36 -1.43
CA PRO A 20 -8.07 13.29 -0.69
C PRO A 20 -8.31 13.27 0.83
N GLY A 21 -9.54 12.98 1.27
CA GLY A 21 -9.92 12.90 2.69
C GLY A 21 -9.25 11.76 3.46
N GLU A 22 -8.67 10.78 2.78
CA GLU A 22 -8.01 9.63 3.42
C GLU A 22 -6.54 9.87 3.74
N ARG A 23 -5.99 11.02 3.32
CA ARG A 23 -4.60 11.38 3.56
C ARG A 23 -4.19 11.31 5.04
N PRO A 24 -5.01 11.73 6.03
CA PRO A 24 -4.66 11.58 7.45
C PRO A 24 -4.53 10.10 7.85
N THR A 25 -5.44 9.24 7.39
CA THR A 25 -5.44 7.80 7.68
C THR A 25 -4.23 7.10 7.08
N LEU A 26 -3.80 7.49 5.88
CA LEU A 26 -2.63 6.93 5.21
C LEU A 26 -1.30 7.58 5.64
N GLY A 27 -1.30 8.51 6.59
CA GLY A 27 -0.10 9.22 7.06
C GLY A 27 1.08 8.29 7.42
N PRO A 28 0.89 7.22 8.21
CA PRO A 28 1.96 6.28 8.54
C PRO A 28 2.56 5.57 7.32
N LEU A 29 1.73 5.22 6.33
CA LEU A 29 2.20 4.62 5.07
C LEU A 29 3.05 5.61 4.27
N LEU A 30 2.62 6.87 4.17
CA LEU A 30 3.38 7.92 3.49
C LEU A 30 4.74 8.13 4.15
N ALA A 31 4.77 8.21 5.48
CA ALA A 31 6.02 8.33 6.24
C ALA A 31 6.96 7.12 5.99
N ALA A 32 6.43 5.90 5.94
CA ALA A 32 7.23 4.71 5.65
C ALA A 32 7.81 4.73 4.22
N LEU A 33 7.07 5.23 3.24
CA LEU A 33 7.55 5.37 1.87
C LEU A 33 8.62 6.46 1.71
N ASP A 34 8.67 7.45 2.59
CA ASP A 34 9.69 8.51 2.62
C ASP A 34 10.94 8.11 3.42
N ALA A 35 10.81 7.20 4.41
CA ALA A 35 11.93 6.73 5.22
C ALA A 35 12.89 5.79 4.45
N PRO A 36 14.19 5.74 4.78
CA PRO A 36 15.12 4.76 4.20
C PRO A 36 14.77 3.33 4.62
N GLY A 37 15.09 2.34 3.77
CA GLY A 37 14.92 0.90 4.07
C GLY A 37 14.06 0.15 3.04
N GLU A 38 13.98 -1.17 3.14
CA GLU A 38 13.15 -1.97 2.24
C GLU A 38 11.74 -2.12 2.83
N VAL A 39 10.76 -1.45 2.25
CA VAL A 39 9.38 -1.38 2.80
C VAL A 39 8.62 -2.69 2.66
N THR A 40 9.08 -3.61 1.81
CA THR A 40 8.45 -4.94 1.63
C THR A 40 9.19 -6.06 2.37
N ALA A 41 10.33 -5.77 3.02
CA ALA A 41 11.06 -6.75 3.80
C ALA A 41 10.35 -7.03 5.13
N ARG A 42 10.09 -8.31 5.42
CA ARG A 42 9.41 -8.73 6.67
C ARG A 42 10.16 -8.32 7.94
N ALA A 43 11.47 -8.11 7.86
CA ALA A 43 12.31 -7.67 8.97
C ALA A 43 12.18 -6.16 9.29
N THR A 44 11.50 -5.39 8.43
CA THR A 44 11.31 -3.94 8.64
C THR A 44 10.35 -3.69 9.80
N LEU A 45 10.80 -2.85 10.75
CA LEU A 45 10.04 -2.45 11.94
C LEU A 45 9.64 -0.96 11.86
N PRO A 46 8.49 -0.56 12.43
CA PRO A 46 7.52 -1.38 13.17
C PRO A 46 6.59 -2.22 12.27
N GLY A 47 6.68 -2.08 10.95
CA GLY A 47 5.88 -2.86 10.02
C GLY A 47 6.42 -2.80 8.59
N HIS A 48 5.91 -3.70 7.76
CA HIS A 48 6.22 -3.79 6.34
C HIS A 48 4.93 -3.81 5.52
N ILE A 49 5.04 -3.40 4.27
CA ILE A 49 3.93 -3.40 3.32
C ILE A 49 3.71 -4.84 2.87
N THR A 50 2.45 -5.28 2.94
CA THR A 50 2.00 -6.58 2.45
C THR A 50 1.05 -6.38 1.28
N CYS A 51 0.76 -7.46 0.56
CA CYS A 51 -0.21 -7.48 -0.51
C CYS A 51 -1.13 -8.69 -0.31
N SER A 52 -2.41 -8.49 -0.56
CA SER A 52 -3.43 -9.54 -0.60
C SER A 52 -4.28 -9.34 -1.85
N ALA A 53 -5.13 -10.30 -2.15
CA ALA A 53 -6.12 -10.21 -3.20
C ALA A 53 -7.51 -10.45 -2.63
N ALA A 54 -8.48 -9.66 -3.08
CA ALA A 54 -9.89 -10.00 -2.96
C ALA A 54 -10.35 -10.45 -4.35
N VAL A 55 -10.54 -11.75 -4.53
CA VAL A 55 -11.01 -12.32 -5.80
C VAL A 55 -12.53 -12.41 -5.72
N ILE A 56 -13.20 -11.70 -6.63
CA ILE A 56 -14.66 -11.59 -6.65
C ILE A 56 -15.18 -12.19 -7.95
N ASP A 57 -16.09 -13.17 -7.85
CA ASP A 57 -16.74 -13.77 -9.03
C ASP A 57 -17.88 -12.89 -9.58
N HIS A 58 -18.51 -13.32 -10.68
CA HIS A 58 -19.60 -12.57 -11.30
C HIS A 58 -20.87 -12.50 -10.44
N ASP A 59 -21.01 -13.40 -9.46
CA ASP A 59 -22.12 -13.43 -8.50
C ASP A 59 -21.80 -12.62 -7.24
N GLY A 60 -20.63 -11.98 -7.17
CA GLY A 60 -20.19 -11.16 -6.05
C GLY A 60 -19.63 -11.95 -4.86
N ARG A 61 -19.25 -13.22 -5.04
CA ARG A 61 -18.68 -14.06 -3.98
C ARG A 61 -17.18 -13.83 -3.85
N VAL A 62 -16.67 -13.84 -2.62
CA VAL A 62 -15.26 -13.61 -2.28
C VAL A 62 -14.56 -14.94 -1.99
N LEU A 63 -13.37 -15.14 -2.58
CA LEU A 63 -12.42 -16.21 -2.25
C LEU A 63 -11.54 -15.84 -1.06
#